data_AF-A0A1B6NU44-F1
#
_entry.id   AF-A0A1B6NU44-F1
#
_cell.length_a   1.000
_cell.length_b   1.000
_cell.length_c   1.000
_cell.angle_alpha   90.00
_cell.angle_beta   90.00
_cell.angle_gamma   90.00
#
_symmetry.space_group_name_H-M   'P 1'
#
loop_
_entity.id
_entity.type
_entity.pdbx_description
1 polymer ?
#
loop_
_entity_poly.entity_id
_entity_poly.type
_entity_poly.pdbx_seq_one_letter_code
_entity_poly.pdbx_strand_id
1 'polypeptide(L)' 'MANVSKKKTAARAAFEGKANLTVEDAVKLVKAQASAKFDETVEIALNLGVDPRHADQMV' A
#
# COMPACT_ATOMS: atom_id res chain seq x y z
N MET A 1 -6.87 -8.31 -19.49
CA MET A 1 -6.56 -8.42 -18.04
C MET A 1 -5.06 -8.45 -17.88
N ALA A 2 -4.47 -7.62 -17.02
CA ALA A 2 -3.03 -7.63 -16.81
C ALA A 2 -2.61 -8.92 -16.08
N ASN A 3 -1.57 -9.60 -16.57
CA ASN A 3 -1.02 -10.79 -15.92
C ASN A 3 -0.37 -10.39 -14.60
N VAL A 4 -0.96 -10.81 -13.48
CA VAL A 4 -0.42 -10.53 -12.14
C VAL A 4 0.67 -11.57 -11.82
N SER A 5 1.84 -11.09 -11.40
CA SER A 5 2.96 -11.98 -11.04
C SER A 5 2.65 -12.77 -9.78
N LYS A 6 3.18 -14.01 -9.70
CA LYS A 6 3.02 -14.90 -8.53
C LYS A 6 3.35 -14.21 -7.20
N LYS A 7 4.37 -13.34 -7.19
CA LYS A 7 4.75 -12.54 -6.02
C LYS A 7 3.67 -11.55 -5.60
N LYS A 8 3.04 -10.83 -6.55
CA LYS A 8 1.94 -9.90 -6.24
C LYS A 8 0.72 -10.63 -5.68
N THR A 9 0.42 -11.82 -6.20
CA THR A 9 -0.71 -12.63 -5.69
C THR A 9 -0.45 -13.12 -4.26
N ALA A 10 0.75 -13.62 -3.97
CA ALA A 10 1.13 -14.05 -2.62
C ALA A 10 1.15 -12.91 -1.61
N ALA A 11 1.65 -11.72 -2.03
CA ALA A 11 1.56 -10.53 -1.21
C ALA A 11 0.10 -10.22 -0.89
N ARG A 12 -0.78 -10.08 -1.88
CA ARG A 12 -2.22 -9.76 -1.67
C ARG A 12 -2.93 -10.70 -0.71
N ALA A 13 -2.66 -12.01 -0.78
CA ALA A 13 -3.25 -12.99 0.13
C ALA A 13 -2.87 -12.72 1.61
N ALA A 14 -1.66 -12.20 1.87
CA ALA A 14 -1.21 -11.90 3.24
C ALA A 14 -1.90 -10.67 3.86
N PHE A 15 -2.47 -9.79 3.02
CA PHE A 15 -3.21 -8.59 3.43
C PHE A 15 -4.74 -8.80 3.41
N GLU A 16 -5.21 -9.95 2.90
CA GLU A 16 -6.64 -10.24 2.77
C GLU A 16 -7.30 -10.32 4.16
N GLY A 17 -8.41 -9.60 4.34
CA GLY A 17 -9.14 -9.52 5.62
C GLY A 17 -8.52 -8.61 6.69
N LYS A 18 -7.38 -7.96 6.42
CA LYS A 18 -6.70 -7.06 7.38
C LYS A 18 -6.96 -5.58 7.07
N ALA A 19 -8.23 -5.20 7.11
CA ALA A 19 -8.64 -3.80 6.96
C ALA A 19 -8.52 -3.06 8.30
N ASN A 20 -8.13 -1.77 8.25
CA ASN A 20 -8.08 -0.86 9.41
C ASN A 20 -7.15 -1.31 10.55
N LEU A 21 -5.89 -1.64 10.22
CA LEU A 21 -4.84 -1.91 11.19
C LEU A 21 -4.36 -0.62 11.87
N THR A 22 -3.84 -0.75 13.09
CA THR A 22 -3.04 0.32 13.70
C THR A 22 -1.78 0.57 12.85
N VAL A 23 -1.20 1.76 12.92
CA VAL A 23 0.01 2.10 12.16
C VAL A 23 1.16 1.14 12.48
N GLU A 24 1.30 0.74 13.74
CA GLU A 24 2.35 -0.18 14.18
C GLU A 24 2.19 -1.57 13.56
N ASP A 25 0.97 -2.10 13.53
CA ASP A 25 0.69 -3.41 12.95
C ASP A 25 0.81 -3.39 11.42
N ALA A 26 0.42 -2.28 10.79
CA ALA A 26 0.60 -2.06 9.36
C ALA A 26 2.09 -2.08 8.98
N VAL A 27 2.94 -1.36 9.72
CA VAL A 27 4.39 -1.30 9.45
C VAL A 27 5.05 -2.67 9.63
N LYS A 28 4.71 -3.41 10.69
CA LYS A 28 5.23 -4.77 10.91
C LYS A 28 4.86 -5.70 9.76
N LEU A 29 3.61 -5.62 9.29
CA LEU A 29 3.10 -6.45 8.22
C LEU A 29 3.76 -6.13 6.87
N VAL A 30 3.94 -4.84 6.55
CA VAL A 30 4.64 -4.41 5.33
C VAL A 30 6.08 -4.90 5.33
N LYS A 31 6.82 -4.74 6.44
CA LYS A 31 8.21 -5.22 6.56
C LYS A 31 8.32 -6.74 6.44
N ALA A 32 7.38 -7.49 7.01
CA ALA A 32 7.37 -8.95 6.93
C ALA A 32 7.14 -9.48 5.50
N GLN A 33 6.58 -8.66 4.61
CA GLN A 33 6.28 -9.03 3.23
C GLN A 33 7.21 -8.37 2.20
N ALA A 34 8.24 -7.64 2.65
CA ALA A 34 9.32 -7.17 1.79
C ALA A 34 10.07 -8.37 1.21
N SER A 35 10.06 -8.51 -0.12
CA SER A 35 10.54 -9.72 -0.82
C SER A 35 11.61 -9.41 -1.86
N ALA A 36 11.92 -8.14 -2.06
CA ALA A 36 13.08 -7.70 -2.81
C ALA A 36 14.36 -7.99 -2.04
N LYS A 37 15.47 -8.09 -2.79
CA LYS A 37 16.81 -8.32 -2.23
C LYS A 37 17.52 -7.02 -1.84
N PHE A 38 16.80 -5.90 -1.84
CA PHE A 38 17.30 -4.56 -1.55
C PHE A 38 16.33 -3.87 -0.59
N ASP A 39 16.75 -2.73 -0.03
CA ASP A 39 15.93 -1.97 0.92
C ASP A 39 14.76 -1.30 0.21
N GLU A 40 13.54 -1.71 0.54
CA GLU A 40 12.31 -1.25 -0.13
C GLU A 40 11.83 0.08 0.48
N THR A 41 11.40 1.03 -0.37
CA THR A 41 10.77 2.28 0.09
C THR A 41 9.34 2.02 0.55
N VAL A 42 8.99 2.51 1.74
CA VAL A 42 7.61 2.49 2.25
C VAL A 42 6.91 3.78 1.85
N GLU A 43 5.81 3.66 1.10
CA GLU A 43 4.97 4.78 0.68
C GLU A 43 3.58 4.70 1.31
N ILE A 44 2.95 5.87 1.52
CA ILE A 44 1.59 5.99 2.02
C ILE A 44 0.73 6.60 0.91
N ALA A 45 -0.23 5.83 0.39
CA ALA A 45 -1.19 6.31 -0.60
C ALA A 45 -2.43 6.85 0.11
N LEU A 46 -2.67 8.16 -0.02
CA LEU A 46 -3.84 8.84 0.53
C LEU A 46 -4.71 9.32 -0.63
N ASN A 47 -6.00 8.98 -0.60
CA ASN A 47 -6.99 9.58 -1.49
C ASN A 47 -7.69 10.70 -0.71
N LEU A 48 -7.35 11.94 -1.03
CA LEU A 48 -7.77 13.13 -0.30
C LEU A 48 -9.18 13.62 -0.68
N GLY A 49 -9.78 13.08 -1.75
CA GLY A 49 -11.14 13.45 -2.18
C GLY A 49 -11.33 14.91 -2.60
N VAL A 50 -10.25 15.67 -2.74
CA VAL A 50 -10.24 17.05 -3.24
C VAL A 50 -10.29 17.08 -4.76
N ASP A 51 -10.93 18.08 -5.34
CA ASP A 51 -10.84 18.31 -6.79
C ASP A 51 -9.60 19.17 -7.09
N PRO A 52 -8.52 18.60 -7.65
CA PRO A 52 -7.28 19.33 -7.92
C PRO A 52 -7.43 20.42 -9.00
N ARG A 53 -8.60 20.53 -9.65
CA ARG A 53 -8.92 21.58 -10.63
C ARG A 53 -9.33 22.89 -9.97
N HIS A 54 -9.66 22.85 -8.68
CA HIS A 54 -10.03 24.01 -7.88
C HIS A 54 -8.82 24.45 -7.04
N ALA A 55 -8.30 25.65 -7.33
CA ALA A 55 -7.03 26.14 -6.77
C ALA A 55 -7.04 26.32 -5.25
N ASP A 56 -8.23 26.48 -4.65
CA ASP A 56 -8.47 26.56 -3.21
C ASP A 56 -8.45 25.19 -2.50
N GLN A 57 -8.36 24.09 -3.24
CA GLN A 57 -8.37 22.72 -2.72
C GLN A 57 -7.06 21.95 -3.00
N MET A 58 -5.99 22.64 -3.42
CA MET A 58 -4.66 22.02 -3.52
C MET A 58 -4.08 21.75 -2.13
N VAL A 59 -3.60 20.52 -1.90
CA VAL A 59 -2.97 20.03 -0.66
C VAL A 59 -1.51 19.67 -0.92
#